data_AF-A0A7C7DQ95-F1
#
_entry.id   AF-A0A7C7DQ95-F1
#
_cell.length_a   1.000
_cell.length_b   1.000
_cell.length_c   1.000
_cell.angle_alpha   90.00
_cell.angle_beta   90.00
_cell.angle_gamma   90.00
#
_symmetry.space_group_name_H-M   'P 1'
#
loop_
_entity.id
_entity.type
_entity.pdbx_description
1 polymer ?
#
loop_
_entity_poly.entity_id
_entity_poly.type
_entity_poly.pdbx_seq_one_letter_code
_entity_poly.pdbx_strand_id
1 'polypeptide(L)'
;MRVFRSILVGVAVFLSLAGLAFAVSPIRIVVNGIELSPAVQARLIDGQIMVPLRVVAEALGADVRWEPNESCVYITTKAAGETASEPAPQPTEEKQVTVYITKSGSKYHRLGCRFLSKSCIPISLEDAKARGYAPCSVCNPPQ
;
A
#
# COMPACT_ATOMS: atom_id res chain seq x y z
N MET A 1 -66.09 4.08 32.38
CA MET A 1 -65.75 4.82 31.14
C MET A 1 -64.65 5.88 31.31
N ARG A 2 -64.55 6.60 32.45
CA ARG A 2 -63.52 7.65 32.65
C ARG A 2 -62.08 7.11 32.66
N VAL A 3 -61.82 6.04 33.40
CA VAL A 3 -60.49 5.39 33.48
C VAL A 3 -60.02 4.78 32.15
N PHE A 4 -60.96 4.26 31.35
CA PHE A 4 -60.64 3.65 30.05
C PHE A 4 -60.25 4.70 29.00
N ARG A 5 -60.89 5.88 29.04
CA ARG A 5 -60.50 7.03 28.21
C ARG A 5 -59.14 7.59 28.61
N SER A 6 -58.81 7.64 29.90
CA SER A 6 -57.49 8.08 30.36
C SER A 6 -56.37 7.13 29.93
N ILE A 7 -56.60 5.81 29.98
CA ILE A 7 -55.63 4.81 29.52
C ILE A 7 -55.45 4.90 27.99
N LEU A 8 -56.54 5.05 27.23
CA LEU A 8 -56.47 5.19 25.76
C LEU A 8 -55.68 6.43 25.34
N VAL A 9 -55.90 7.57 26.01
CA VAL A 9 -55.17 8.82 25.74
C VAL A 9 -53.70 8.67 26.14
N GLY A 10 -53.40 8.05 27.28
CA GLY A 10 -52.02 7.80 27.71
C GLY A 10 -51.24 6.89 26.74
N VAL A 11 -51.87 5.82 26.25
CA VAL A 11 -51.27 4.92 25.24
C VAL A 11 -51.07 5.64 23.91
N ALA A 12 -52.03 6.44 23.47
CA ALA A 12 -51.90 7.21 22.22
C ALA A 12 -50.78 8.26 22.31
N VAL A 13 -50.64 8.96 23.45
CA VAL A 13 -49.55 9.92 23.68
C VAL A 13 -48.19 9.20 23.73
N PHE A 14 -48.12 8.02 24.34
CA PHE A 14 -46.89 7.22 24.40
C PHE A 14 -46.50 6.66 23.01
N LEU A 15 -47.48 6.25 22.18
CA LEU A 15 -47.23 5.85 20.78
C LEU A 15 -46.77 7.02 19.90
N SER A 16 -47.28 8.23 20.18
CA SER A 16 -46.90 9.46 19.46
C SER A 16 -45.48 9.92 19.79
N LEU A 17 -44.93 9.48 20.93
CA LEU A 17 -43.57 9.74 21.37
C LEU A 17 -42.56 8.68 20.89
N ALA A 18 -42.94 7.81 19.95
CA ALA A 18 -42.00 6.97 19.23
C ALA A 18 -41.18 7.85 18.27
N GLY A 19 -39.95 8.19 18.66
CA GLY A 19 -39.04 8.97 17.83
C GLY A 19 -38.76 8.31 16.48
N LEU A 20 -38.73 9.12 15.42
CA LEU A 20 -38.26 8.68 14.09
C LEU A 20 -36.80 8.24 14.20
N ALA A 21 -36.53 6.96 13.93
CA ALA A 21 -35.17 6.46 13.76
C ALA A 21 -34.66 6.87 12.38
N PHE A 22 -33.68 7.76 12.32
CA PHE A 22 -32.96 8.08 11.08
C PHE A 22 -31.82 7.07 10.91
N ALA A 23 -31.98 6.14 9.97
CA ALA A 23 -30.87 5.28 9.57
C ALA A 23 -29.90 6.09 8.68
N VAL A 24 -28.62 6.14 9.05
CA VAL A 24 -27.58 6.69 8.19
C VAL A 24 -27.43 5.76 6.98
N SER A 25 -27.47 6.32 5.78
CA SER A 25 -27.24 5.55 4.56
C SER A 25 -25.82 4.98 4.54
N PRO A 26 -25.61 3.73 4.16
CA PRO A 26 -24.29 3.13 4.10
C PRO A 26 -23.40 3.83 3.07
N ILE A 27 -22.09 3.89 3.34
CA ILE A 27 -21.10 4.44 2.42
C ILE A 27 -20.93 3.47 1.25
N ARG A 28 -21.20 3.93 0.02
CA ARG A 28 -21.05 3.14 -1.21
C ARG A 28 -19.63 3.23 -1.76
N ILE A 29 -19.11 2.12 -2.27
CA ILE A 29 -17.79 2.02 -2.91
C ILE A 29 -18.03 1.70 -4.38
N VAL A 30 -17.49 2.51 -5.30
CA VAL A 30 -17.63 2.31 -6.75
C VAL A 30 -16.24 2.29 -7.39
N VAL A 31 -15.93 1.23 -8.14
CA VAL A 31 -14.67 1.07 -8.86
C VAL A 31 -14.99 0.81 -10.33
N ASN A 32 -14.44 1.61 -11.24
CA ASN A 32 -14.69 1.52 -12.69
C ASN A 32 -16.19 1.50 -13.07
N GLY A 33 -17.01 2.26 -12.35
CA GLY A 33 -18.46 2.32 -12.56
C GLY A 33 -19.25 1.16 -11.96
N ILE A 34 -18.59 0.18 -11.33
CA ILE A 34 -19.22 -0.96 -10.66
C ILE A 34 -19.30 -0.68 -9.16
N GLU A 35 -20.52 -0.72 -8.62
CA GLU A 35 -20.73 -0.62 -7.17
C GLU A 35 -20.36 -1.95 -6.48
N LEU A 36 -19.53 -1.86 -5.44
CA LEU A 36 -19.07 -2.99 -4.66
C LEU A 36 -19.96 -3.18 -3.43
N SER A 37 -20.29 -4.44 -3.12
CA SER A 37 -21.06 -4.82 -1.93
C SER A 37 -20.21 -5.69 -0.99
N PRO A 38 -19.31 -5.09 -0.20
CA PRO A 38 -18.47 -5.84 0.73
C PRO A 38 -19.27 -6.35 1.92
N ALA A 39 -18.89 -7.53 2.44
CA ALA A 39 -19.46 -8.08 3.67
C ALA A 39 -19.24 -7.17 4.90
N VAL A 40 -18.12 -6.44 4.91
CA VAL A 40 -17.82 -5.41 5.90
C VAL A 40 -17.99 -4.04 5.24
N GLN A 41 -18.91 -3.22 5.73
CA GLN A 41 -19.15 -1.90 5.17
C GLN A 41 -18.01 -0.93 5.51
N ALA A 42 -17.80 0.07 4.64
CA ALA A 42 -16.92 1.18 4.93
C ALA A 42 -17.44 2.02 6.11
N ARG A 43 -16.53 2.59 6.91
CA ARG A 43 -16.88 3.35 8.12
C ARG A 43 -16.15 4.68 8.19
N LEU A 44 -16.82 5.71 8.73
CA LEU A 44 -16.19 6.98 9.07
C LEU A 44 -15.61 6.88 10.49
N ILE A 45 -14.29 6.93 10.62
CA ILE A 45 -13.55 6.86 11.88
C ILE A 45 -12.60 8.04 11.91
N ASP A 46 -12.68 8.88 12.94
CA ASP A 46 -11.83 10.08 13.12
C ASP A 46 -11.80 11.01 11.90
N GLY A 47 -12.94 11.16 11.21
CA GLY A 47 -13.06 11.98 10.00
C GLY A 47 -12.48 11.34 8.73
N GLN A 48 -12.01 10.09 8.80
CA GLN A 48 -11.49 9.32 7.66
C GLN A 48 -12.40 8.14 7.32
N ILE A 49 -12.59 7.89 6.03
CA ILE A 49 -13.35 6.72 5.57
C ILE A 49 -12.40 5.53 5.50
N MET A 50 -12.62 4.57 6.39
CA MET A 50 -11.95 3.28 6.38
C MET A 50 -12.69 2.33 5.46
N VAL A 51 -11.98 1.83 4.45
CA VAL A 51 -12.52 0.95 3.41
C VAL A 51 -11.83 -0.42 3.49
N PRO A 52 -12.56 -1.54 3.31
CA PRO A 52 -11.95 -2.87 3.31
C PRO A 52 -10.89 -3.01 2.22
N LEU A 53 -9.63 -3.14 2.63
CA LEU A 53 -8.46 -3.21 1.74
C LEU A 53 -8.62 -4.25 0.63
N ARG A 54 -8.97 -5.49 1.01
CA ARG A 54 -9.13 -6.62 0.09
C ARG A 54 -10.09 -6.31 -1.06
N VAL A 55 -11.24 -5.74 -0.74
CA VAL A 55 -12.33 -5.50 -1.70
C VAL A 55 -11.89 -4.50 -2.76
N VAL A 56 -11.23 -3.42 -2.34
CA VAL A 56 -10.72 -2.40 -3.27
C VAL A 56 -9.57 -2.96 -4.10
N ALA A 57 -8.62 -3.66 -3.47
CA ALA A 57 -7.47 -4.22 -4.16
C ALA A 57 -7.89 -5.25 -5.23
N GLU A 58 -8.80 -6.17 -4.90
CA GLU A 58 -9.32 -7.17 -5.85
C GLU A 58 -10.14 -6.52 -6.97
N ALA A 59 -10.95 -5.51 -6.67
CA ALA A 59 -11.68 -4.76 -7.69
C ALA A 59 -10.75 -3.99 -8.67
N LEU A 60 -9.55 -3.62 -8.20
CA LEU A 60 -8.49 -3.02 -9.03
C LEU A 60 -7.61 -4.07 -9.74
N GLY A 61 -7.92 -5.36 -9.60
CA GLY A 61 -7.21 -6.45 -10.28
C GLY A 61 -5.96 -6.95 -9.56
N ALA A 62 -5.81 -6.65 -8.26
CA ALA A 62 -4.75 -7.22 -7.44
C ALA A 62 -5.20 -8.52 -6.75
N ASP A 63 -4.29 -9.48 -6.63
CA ASP A 63 -4.43 -10.65 -5.76
C ASP A 63 -3.99 -10.30 -4.34
N VAL A 64 -4.80 -10.68 -3.34
CA VAL A 64 -4.55 -10.39 -1.92
C VAL A 64 -4.47 -11.69 -1.13
N ARG A 65 -3.28 -12.01 -0.62
CA ARG A 65 -2.98 -13.25 0.10
C ARG A 65 -2.54 -12.96 1.53
N TRP A 66 -3.09 -13.68 2.50
CA TRP A 66 -2.61 -13.67 3.88
C TRP A 66 -1.58 -14.78 4.07
N GLU A 67 -0.42 -14.43 4.65
CA GLU A 67 0.61 -15.38 5.08
C GLU A 67 0.62 -15.46 6.61
N PRO A 68 0.02 -16.50 7.22
CA PRO A 68 -0.14 -16.58 8.67
C PRO A 68 1.19 -16.73 9.40
N ASN A 69 2.19 -17.38 8.79
CA ASN A 69 3.47 -17.65 9.42
C ASN A 69 4.30 -16.38 9.63
N GLU A 70 4.10 -15.38 8.77
CA GLU A 70 4.81 -14.10 8.80
C GLU A 70 3.95 -12.97 9.39
N SER A 71 2.66 -13.22 9.62
CA SER A 71 1.67 -12.19 9.95
C SER A 71 1.65 -11.05 8.92
N CYS A 72 1.82 -11.40 7.65
CA CYS A 72 1.93 -10.46 6.54
C CYS A 72 0.80 -10.64 5.51
N VAL A 73 0.37 -9.51 4.94
CA VAL A 73 -0.52 -9.48 3.78
C VAL A 73 0.30 -9.18 2.54
N TYR A 74 0.22 -10.06 1.54
CA TYR A 74 0.83 -9.87 0.22
C TYR A 74 -0.24 -9.38 -0.75
N ILE A 75 0.08 -8.30 -1.48
CA ILE A 75 -0.76 -7.77 -2.55
C ILE A 75 0.06 -7.79 -3.83
N THR A 76 -0.43 -8.47 -4.86
CA THR A 76 0.26 -8.56 -6.15
C THR A 76 -0.66 -8.11 -7.26
N THR A 77 -0.22 -7.17 -8.08
CA THR A 77 -0.92 -6.84 -9.32
C THR A 77 -0.38 -7.71 -10.43
N LYS A 78 -1.26 -8.33 -11.21
CA LYS A 78 -0.85 -8.85 -12.51
C LYS A 78 -0.47 -7.62 -13.33
N ALA A 79 0.81 -7.49 -13.70
CA ALA A 79 1.30 -6.36 -14.49
C ALA A 79 0.36 -6.14 -15.69
N ALA A 80 -0.50 -5.12 -15.59
CA ALA A 80 -1.31 -4.68 -16.69
C ALA A 80 -0.33 -4.02 -17.66
N GLY A 81 -0.25 -4.57 -18.86
CA GLY A 81 0.55 -4.01 -19.94
C GLY A 81 0.26 -2.51 -20.11
N GLU A 82 1.31 -1.79 -20.42
CA GLU A 82 1.39 -0.35 -20.64
C GLU A 82 0.25 0.21 -21.49
N THR A 83 -0.39 1.28 -21.00
CA THR A 83 -0.90 2.44 -21.76
C THR A 83 -1.53 3.42 -20.74
N ALA A 84 -1.19 4.70 -20.62
CA ALA A 84 -0.19 5.54 -21.22
C ALA A 84 0.10 6.66 -20.22
N SER A 85 1.38 6.88 -19.91
CA SER A 85 1.88 8.24 -19.73
C SER A 85 3.12 8.33 -20.61
N GLU A 86 3.02 9.20 -21.60
CA GLU A 86 4.04 9.62 -22.55
C GLU A 86 5.45 9.67 -21.94
N PRO A 87 6.47 9.10 -22.60
CA PRO A 87 7.81 8.99 -22.03
C PRO A 87 8.49 10.36 -22.00
N ALA A 88 8.51 10.99 -20.83
CA ALA A 88 9.58 11.93 -20.49
C ALA A 88 10.92 11.19 -20.62
N PRO A 89 11.97 11.80 -21.18
CA PRO A 89 13.15 11.10 -21.69
C PRO A 89 13.78 10.22 -20.63
N GLN A 90 13.55 8.92 -20.75
CA GLN A 90 14.27 7.88 -20.02
C GLN A 90 15.72 7.89 -20.53
N PRO A 91 16.74 8.08 -19.66
CA PRO A 91 18.08 7.69 -20.03
C PRO A 91 18.12 6.16 -20.06
N THR A 92 18.06 5.65 -21.27
CA THR A 92 18.50 4.36 -21.80
C THR A 92 18.97 3.32 -20.77
N GLU A 93 18.20 2.25 -20.73
CA GLU A 93 18.54 0.92 -20.24
C GLU A 93 19.87 0.42 -20.84
N GLU A 94 20.90 0.19 -20.01
CA GLU A 94 21.98 -0.78 -20.29
C GLU A 94 22.85 -1.02 -19.02
N LYS A 95 22.70 -2.21 -18.40
CA LYS A 95 23.60 -2.82 -17.39
C LYS A 95 23.85 -2.05 -16.08
N GLN A 96 22.83 -1.97 -15.23
CA GLN A 96 22.95 -1.52 -13.85
C GLN A 96 23.60 -2.59 -12.95
N VAL A 97 24.92 -2.78 -13.04
CA VAL A 97 25.67 -3.66 -12.13
C VAL A 97 25.95 -2.91 -10.82
N THR A 98 25.35 -3.35 -9.71
CA THR A 98 25.59 -2.76 -8.39
C THR A 98 26.90 -3.24 -7.78
N VAL A 99 27.75 -2.30 -7.37
CA VAL A 99 29.00 -2.51 -6.62
C VAL A 99 28.96 -1.74 -5.29
N TYR A 100 29.93 -1.97 -4.41
CA TYR A 100 29.92 -1.42 -3.05
C TYR A 100 31.18 -0.61 -2.77
N ILE A 101 31.05 0.56 -2.14
CA ILE A 101 32.16 1.39 -1.69
C ILE A 101 32.18 1.51 -0.16
N THR A 102 33.33 1.90 0.37
CA THR A 102 33.48 2.29 1.78
C THR A 102 33.34 3.80 1.94
N LYS A 103 33.08 4.28 3.15
CA LYS A 103 32.93 5.73 3.42
C LYS A 103 34.19 6.55 3.12
N SER A 104 35.38 5.96 3.22
CA SER A 104 36.68 6.64 3.12
C SER A 104 37.66 6.02 2.13
N GLY A 105 37.29 4.92 1.46
CA GLY A 105 38.18 4.24 0.50
C GLY A 105 38.07 4.79 -0.91
N SER A 106 39.12 4.61 -1.71
CA SER A 106 39.17 4.96 -3.13
C SER A 106 38.86 3.78 -4.07
N LYS A 107 38.34 2.67 -3.51
CA LYS A 107 38.06 1.45 -4.26
C LYS A 107 36.61 1.01 -4.12
N TYR A 108 36.09 0.38 -5.17
CA TYR A 108 34.83 -0.34 -5.12
C TYR A 108 35.05 -1.85 -5.01
N HIS A 109 34.03 -2.55 -4.53
CA HIS A 109 34.11 -3.90 -4.00
C HIS A 109 32.90 -4.74 -4.41
N ARG A 110 33.03 -6.06 -4.33
CA ARG A 110 31.91 -7.01 -4.31
C ARG A 110 31.37 -7.13 -2.88
N LEU A 111 30.08 -7.40 -2.73
CA LEU A 111 29.47 -7.72 -1.44
C LEU A 111 30.27 -8.84 -0.74
N GLY A 112 30.57 -8.67 0.55
CA GLY A 112 31.36 -9.62 1.34
C GLY A 112 32.88 -9.41 1.31
N CYS A 113 33.39 -8.36 0.65
CA CYS A 113 34.81 -8.01 0.76
C CYS A 113 35.19 -7.64 2.20
N ARG A 114 36.35 -8.12 2.70
CA ARG A 114 36.87 -7.83 4.05
C ARG A 114 36.95 -6.34 4.41
N PHE A 115 37.11 -5.47 3.41
CA PHE A 115 37.18 -4.01 3.58
C PHE A 115 35.82 -3.35 3.79
N LEU A 116 34.71 -4.03 3.45
CA LEU A 116 33.35 -3.55 3.68
C LEU A 116 32.85 -3.78 5.12
N SER A 117 33.69 -4.37 5.99
CA SER A 117 33.34 -4.71 7.38
C SER A 117 32.86 -3.52 8.22
N LYS A 118 33.35 -2.30 7.94
CA LYS A 118 32.97 -1.07 8.66
C LYS A 118 31.98 -0.18 7.89
N SER A 119 31.86 -0.36 6.58
CA SER A 119 30.96 0.43 5.73
C SER A 119 30.69 -0.27 4.40
N CYS A 120 29.43 -0.32 4.01
CA CYS A 120 28.98 -0.93 2.77
C CYS A 120 27.93 -0.01 2.12
N ILE A 121 28.36 0.82 1.17
CA ILE A 121 27.48 1.77 0.47
C ILE A 121 27.28 1.25 -0.96
N PRO A 122 26.04 0.90 -1.36
CA PRO A 122 25.77 0.46 -2.73
C PRO A 122 25.83 1.64 -3.71
N ILE A 123 26.40 1.40 -4.88
CA ILE A 123 26.49 2.36 -5.99
C ILE A 123 26.54 1.59 -7.32
N SER A 124 26.19 2.22 -8.44
CA SER A 124 26.35 1.59 -9.76
C SER A 124 27.84 1.48 -10.13
N LEU A 125 28.20 0.47 -10.91
CA LEU A 125 29.55 0.30 -11.45
C LEU A 125 29.99 1.53 -12.26
N GLU A 126 29.09 2.10 -13.04
CA GLU A 126 29.36 3.27 -13.87
C GLU A 126 29.64 4.49 -13.01
N ASP A 127 28.81 4.76 -12.00
CA ASP A 127 29.03 5.86 -11.07
C ASP A 127 30.34 5.67 -10.28
N ALA A 128 30.67 4.44 -9.89
CA ALA A 128 31.94 4.15 -9.23
C ALA A 128 33.12 4.50 -10.14
N LYS A 129 33.08 4.13 -11.43
CA LYS A 129 34.12 4.50 -12.40
C LYS A 129 34.16 5.99 -12.67
N ALA A 130 32.99 6.63 -12.85
CA ALA A 130 32.87 8.06 -13.12
C ALA A 130 33.42 8.91 -11.95
N ARG A 131 33.23 8.43 -10.72
CA ARG A 131 33.80 9.04 -9.50
C ARG A 131 35.26 8.66 -9.25
N GLY A 132 35.90 7.88 -10.13
CA GLY A 132 37.31 7.52 -10.05
C GLY A 132 37.65 6.43 -9.05
N TYR A 133 36.67 5.62 -8.61
CA TYR A 133 36.96 4.48 -7.75
C TYR A 133 37.64 3.38 -8.56
N ALA A 134 38.78 2.89 -8.06
CA ALA A 134 39.49 1.77 -8.65
C ALA A 134 38.90 0.42 -8.17
N PRO A 135 39.05 -0.67 -8.93
CA PRO A 135 38.58 -1.96 -8.45
C PRO A 135 39.43 -2.51 -7.32
N CYS A 136 38.78 -3.18 -6.37
CA CYS A 136 39.48 -3.84 -5.29
C CYS A 136 40.18 -5.12 -5.77
N SER A 137 41.52 -5.12 -5.70
CA SER A 137 42.36 -6.28 -6.03
C SER A 137 42.13 -7.52 -5.15
N VAL A 138 41.50 -7.36 -3.99
CA VAL A 138 41.25 -8.46 -3.04
C VAL A 138 39.97 -9.23 -3.35
N CYS A 139 38.90 -8.54 -3.79
CA CYS A 139 37.62 -9.20 -4.07
C CYS A 139 37.28 -9.29 -5.57
N ASN A 140 38.14 -8.77 -6.44
CA ASN A 140 38.00 -8.77 -7.90
C ASN A 140 36.53 -8.49 -8.35
N PRO A 141 36.03 -7.27 -8.07
CA PRO A 141 34.66 -6.90 -8.43
C PRO A 141 34.48 -6.85 -9.96
N PRO A 142 33.23 -6.95 -10.46
CA PRO A 142 32.95 -6.79 -11.90
C PRO A 142 33.51 -5.45 -12.41
N GLN A 143 34.07 -5.46 -13.63
CA GLN A 143 34.65 -4.31 -14.32
C GLN A 143 33.79 -3.92 -15.50
#